data_AF-A0A7C2NYN4-F1
#
_entry.id   AF-A0A7C2NYN4-F1
#
_cell.length_a   1.000
_cell.length_b   1.000
_cell.length_c   1.000
_cell.angle_alpha   90.00
_cell.angle_beta   90.00
_cell.angle_gamma   90.00
#
_symmetry.space_group_name_H-M   'P 1'
#
loop_
_entity.id
_entity.type
_entity.pdbx_description
1 polymer ?
#
loop_
_entity_poly.entity_id
_entity_poly.type
_entity_poly.pdbx_seq_one_letter_code
_entity_poly.pdbx_strand_id
1 'polypeptide(L)' 'MITTAVEYEKAQEELQALQDRLAELQRDHPLGDKGFTKAGIRKLIARIHEELAVFEGTEESRSLPHQ' A
#
# COMPACT_ATOMS: atom_id res chain seq x y z
N MET A 1 8.96 6.56 1.69
CA MET A 1 8.67 7.61 0.70
C MET A 1 9.24 7.12 -0.62
N ILE A 2 8.35 6.91 -1.59
CA ILE A 2 8.66 6.40 -2.93
C ILE A 2 9.10 7.58 -3.80
N THR A 3 10.27 7.46 -4.44
CA THR A 3 10.84 8.56 -5.25
C THR A 3 11.25 8.14 -6.65
N THR A 4 11.21 6.84 -6.94
CA THR A 4 11.62 6.27 -8.23
C THR A 4 10.61 5.23 -8.72
N ALA A 5 10.57 5.02 -10.03
CA ALA A 5 9.70 3.99 -10.63
C ALA A 5 9.99 2.57 -10.09
N VAL A 6 11.25 2.27 -9.76
CA VAL A 6 11.65 0.97 -9.18
C VAL A 6 11.12 0.81 -7.75
N GLU A 7 11.15 1.87 -6.95
CA GLU A 7 10.54 1.86 -5.61
C GLU A 7 9.02 1.77 -5.69
N TYR A 8 8.41 2.41 -6.69
CA TYR A 8 6.98 2.34 -6.95
C TYR A 8 6.55 0.90 -7.27
N GLU A 9 7.23 0.24 -8.20
CA GLU A 9 6.96 -1.16 -8.57
C GLU A 9 7.10 -2.10 -7.35
N LYS A 10 8.18 -1.97 -6.57
CA LYS A 10 8.38 -2.76 -5.34
C LYS A 10 7.29 -2.50 -4.30
N ALA A 11 6.84 -1.26 -4.15
CA ALA A 11 5.77 -0.92 -3.23
C ALA A 11 4.42 -1.51 -3.69
N GLN A 12 4.17 -1.61 -5.00
CA GLN A 12 3.00 -2.32 -5.54
C GLN A 12 3.08 -3.82 -5.26
N GLU A 13 4.24 -4.45 -5.42
CA GLU A 13 4.45 -5.86 -5.07
C GLU A 13 4.22 -6.11 -3.57
N GLU A 14 4.77 -5.25 -2.71
CA GLU A 14 4.58 -5.33 -1.26
C GLU A 14 3.11 -5.13 -0.87
N LEU A 15 2.43 -4.18 -1.50
CA LEU A 15 1.00 -3.95 -1.31
C LEU A 15 0.18 -5.20 -1.62
N GLN A 16 0.43 -5.85 -2.76
CA GLN A 16 -0.25 -7.08 -3.14
C GLN A 16 -0.01 -8.19 -2.12
N ALA A 17 1.25 -8.40 -1.71
CA ALA A 17 1.58 -9.42 -0.72
C ALA A 17 0.90 -9.18 0.64
N LEU A 18 0.79 -7.92 1.07
CA LEU A 18 0.08 -7.56 2.32
C LEU A 18 -1.43 -7.77 2.20
N GLN A 19 -2.02 -7.48 1.05
CA GLN A 19 -3.43 -7.73 0.78
C GLN A 19 -3.76 -9.22 0.79
N ASP A 20 -2.94 -10.05 0.12
CA ASP A 20 -3.11 -11.51 0.09
C ASP A 20 -3.01 -12.08 1.50
N ARG A 21 -1.99 -11.66 2.27
CA ARG A 21 -1.83 -12.09 3.67
C ARG A 21 -2.99 -11.63 4.55
N LEU A 22 -3.56 -10.46 4.31
CA LEU A 22 -4.75 -10.00 5.02
C LEU A 22 -5.97 -10.86 4.67
N ALA A 23 -6.13 -11.23 3.40
CA ALA A 23 -7.21 -12.08 2.93
C ALA A 23 -7.12 -13.48 3.57
N GLU A 24 -5.93 -14.08 3.60
CA GLU A 24 -5.67 -15.34 4.30
C GLU A 24 -6.04 -15.25 5.79
N LEU A 25 -5.56 -14.23 6.49
CA LEU A 25 -5.87 -14.02 7.91
C LEU A 25 -7.36 -13.77 8.17
N GLN A 26 -8.09 -13.16 7.24
CA GLN A 26 -9.53 -12.98 7.34
C GLN A 26 -10.28 -14.29 7.12
N ARG A 27 -9.82 -15.11 6.18
CA ARG A 27 -10.39 -16.44 5.91
C ARG A 27 -10.20 -17.39 7.10
N ASP A 28 -9.01 -17.40 7.68
CA ASP A 28 -8.65 -18.34 8.74
C ASP A 28 -9.22 -17.91 10.11
N HIS A 29 -9.48 -16.61 10.30
CA HIS A 29 -10.06 -16.06 11.54
C HIS A 29 -11.25 -15.13 11.26
N PRO A 30 -12.42 -15.65 10.83
CA PRO A 30 -13.54 -14.82 10.38
C PRO A 30 -14.26 -14.06 11.51
N LEU A 31 -14.17 -14.50 12.78
CA LEU A 31 -14.95 -13.95 13.89
C LEU A 31 -14.05 -13.40 15.01
N GLY A 32 -14.12 -12.09 15.24
CA GLY A 32 -13.86 -11.44 16.54
C GLY A 32 -12.44 -11.49 17.10
N ASP A 33 -11.51 -12.20 16.47
CA ASP A 33 -10.15 -12.32 16.97
C ASP A 33 -9.44 -10.98 16.78
N LYS A 34 -9.22 -10.26 17.89
CA LYS A 34 -8.54 -8.96 17.93
C LYS A 34 -7.05 -9.16 17.69
N GLY A 35 -6.71 -9.69 16.52
CA GLY A 35 -5.35 -9.92 16.08
C GLY A 35 -4.70 -8.60 15.73
N PHE A 36 -3.75 -8.18 16.55
CA PHE A 36 -2.86 -7.03 16.29
C PHE A 36 -2.27 -7.09 14.86
N THR A 37 -2.09 -8.29 14.31
CA THR A 37 -1.67 -8.57 12.93
C THR A 37 -2.62 -8.04 11.86
N LYS A 38 -3.94 -8.19 11.99
CA LYS A 38 -4.90 -7.66 10.98
C LYS A 38 -4.91 -6.14 10.97
N ALA A 39 -4.89 -5.53 12.16
CA ALA A 39 -4.83 -4.08 12.29
C ALA A 39 -3.48 -3.52 11.81
N GLY A 40 -2.38 -4.22 12.12
CA GLY A 40 -1.04 -3.87 11.64
C GLY A 40 -0.93 -3.92 10.12
N ILE A 41 -1.38 -5.02 9.50
CA ILE A 41 -1.35 -5.16 8.04
C ILE A 41 -2.22 -4.08 7.37
N ARG A 42 -3.43 -3.79 7.89
CA ARG A 42 -4.27 -2.69 7.37
C ARG A 42 -3.58 -1.33 7.48
N LYS A 43 -2.84 -1.06 8.56
CA LYS A 43 -2.06 0.17 8.72
C LYS A 43 -0.91 0.24 7.71
N LEU A 44 -0.21 -0.87 7.47
CA LEU A 44 0.86 -0.93 6.47
C LEU A 44 0.33 -0.71 5.05
N ILE A 45 -0.78 -1.36 4.69
CA ILE A 45 -1.49 -1.14 3.42
C ILE A 45 -1.85 0.34 3.24
N ALA A 46 -2.46 0.96 4.27
CA ALA A 46 -2.84 2.37 4.22
C ALA A 46 -1.63 3.30 4.00
N ARG A 47 -0.51 3.01 4.67
CA ARG A 47 0.74 3.77 4.48
C ARG A 47 1.27 3.62 3.05
N ILE A 48 1.29 2.41 2.50
CA ILE A 48 1.79 2.21 1.13
C ILE A 48 0.92 2.94 0.11
N HIS A 49 -0.41 2.91 0.27
CA HIS A 49 -1.30 3.72 -0.59
C HIS A 49 -1.00 5.22 -0.49
N GLU A 50 -0.74 5.75 0.71
CA GLU A 50 -0.35 7.15 0.87
C GLU A 50 0.97 7.46 0.15
N GLU A 51 1.98 6.61 0.30
CA GLU A 51 3.28 6.81 -0.36
C GLU A 51 3.16 6.71 -1.90
N LEU A 52 2.32 5.80 -2.43
CA LEU A 52 2.05 5.67 -3.86
C LEU A 52 1.32 6.92 -4.41
N ALA A 53 0.28 7.39 -3.72
CA ALA A 53 -0.49 8.57 -4.13
C ALA A 53 0.38 9.85 -4.17
N VAL A 54 1.31 9.98 -3.22
CA VAL A 54 2.28 11.10 -3.21
C VAL A 54 3.20 11.04 -4.43
N PHE A 55 3.70 9.84 -4.77
CA PHE A 55 4.55 9.66 -5.95
C PHE A 55 3.79 9.96 -7.25
N GLU A 56 2.57 9.44 -7.40
CA GLU A 56 1.70 9.69 -8.56
C GLU A 56 1.38 11.17 -8.75
N GLY A 57 1.02 11.88 -7.68
CA GLY A 57 0.77 13.33 -7.75
C GLY A 57 2.01 14.15 -8.11
N THR A 58 3.20 13.67 -7.71
CA THR A 58 4.48 14.30 -8.06
C THR A 58 4.80 14.08 -9.55
N GLU A 59 4.63 12.86 -10.06
CA GLU A 59 4.87 12.54 -11.48
C GLU A 59 3.82 13.18 -12.40
N GLU A 60 2.57 13.32 -11.96
CA GLU A 60 1.54 14.07 -12.69
C GLU A 60 1.92 15.55 -12.81
N SER A 61 2.38 16.17 -11.71
CA SER A 61 2.85 17.56 -11.71
C SER A 61 4.07 17.77 -12.61
N ARG A 62 4.93 16.76 -12.74
CA ARG A 62 6.10 16.79 -13.63
C ARG A 62 5.72 16.62 -15.11
N SER A 63 4.63 15.90 -15.37
CA SER A 63 4.15 15.60 -16.73
C SER A 63 3.27 16.72 -17.31
N LEU A 64 2.69 17.56 -16.45
CA LEU A 64 1.93 18.74 -16.85
C LEU A 64 2.88 19.92 -17.15
N PRO A 65 2.85 20.53 -18.36
CA PRO A 65 3.57 21.77 -18.58
C PRO A 65 2.96 22.88 -17.72
N HIS A 66 3.81 23.58 -16.96
CA HIS A 66 3.44 24.86 -16.34
C HIS A 66 3.02 25.82 -17.47
N GLN A 67 1.71 26.04 -17.62
CA GLN A 67 1.17 27.10 -18.48
C GLN A 67 1.24 28.45 -17.77
#